data_AF-A0AA86UIV2-F1
#
_entry.id   AF-A0AA86UIV2-F1
#
_cell.length_a   1.000
_cell.length_b   1.000
_cell.length_c   1.000
_cell.angle_alpha   90.00
_cell.angle_beta   90.00
_cell.angle_gamma   90.00
#
_symmetry.space_group_name_H-M   'P 1'
#
loop_
_entity.id
_entity.type
_entity.pdbx_description
1 polymer ?
#
loop_
_entity_poly.entity_id
_entity_poly.type
_entity_poly.pdbx_seq_one_letter_code
_entity_poly.pdbx_strand_id
1 'polypeptide(L)' 'MQRNKIQNVSVLGKMQNLKTLDLGRNKIDDISALKDLKLTELSLWRNNIKDIRYISSTLIELSLDYNQLTDISA' A
#
# COMPACT_ATOMS: atom_id res chain seq x y z
N MET A 1 9.60 10.40 17.44
CA MET A 1 9.33 9.89 16.07
C MET A 1 8.99 8.41 16.13
N GLN A 2 7.72 8.04 16.17
CA GLN A 2 7.34 6.63 16.32
C GLN A 2 7.27 5.94 14.96
N ARG A 3 7.85 4.73 14.86
CA ARG A 3 7.64 3.80 13.75
C ARG A 3 6.52 2.87 14.16
N ASN A 4 5.46 2.79 13.34
CA ASN A 4 4.47 1.75 13.53
C ASN A 4 5.07 0.42 13.02
N LYS A 5 4.68 -0.69 13.66
CA LYS A 5 5.17 -2.03 13.33
C LYS A 5 4.11 -2.85 12.59
N ILE A 6 3.19 -2.19 11.89
CA ILE A 6 2.15 -2.89 11.12
C ILE A 6 2.86 -3.64 10.00
N GLN A 7 2.49 -4.91 9.85
CA GLN A 7 2.99 -5.79 8.80
C GLN A 7 1.81 -6.47 8.09
N ASN A 8 0.82 -6.94 8.86
CA ASN A 8 -0.37 -7.56 8.32
C ASN A 8 -1.50 -6.53 8.12
N VAL A 9 -1.92 -6.37 6.87
CA VAL A 9 -3.04 -5.49 6.46
C VAL A 9 -4.20 -6.25 5.81
N SER A 10 -4.27 -7.57 6.01
CA SER A 10 -5.31 -8.44 5.41
C SER A 10 -6.74 -7.99 5.66
N VAL A 11 -7.00 -7.36 6.80
CA VAL A 11 -8.33 -6.83 7.16
C VAL A 11 -8.83 -5.76 6.18
N LEU A 12 -7.93 -5.04 5.51
CA LEU A 12 -8.28 -3.94 4.60
C LEU A 12 -9.05 -4.41 3.37
N GLY A 13 -8.88 -5.67 2.93
CA GLY A 13 -9.62 -6.22 1.79
C GLY A 13 -11.14 -6.24 1.99
N LYS A 14 -11.63 -6.06 3.22
CA LYS A 14 -13.06 -5.95 3.53
C LYS A 14 -13.58 -4.50 3.47
N MET A 15 -12.70 -3.51 3.36
CA MET A 15 -13.03 -2.09 3.44
C MET A 15 -13.32 -1.48 2.05
N GLN A 16 -14.32 -2.04 1.36
CA GLN A 16 -14.63 -1.74 -0.04
C GLN A 16 -14.99 -0.27 -0.34
N ASN A 17 -15.36 0.50 0.69
CA ASN A 17 -15.70 1.92 0.57
C ASN A 17 -14.51 2.85 0.81
N LEU A 18 -13.31 2.32 1.10
CA LEU A 18 -12.13 3.14 1.35
C LEU A 18 -11.71 3.87 0.07
N LYS A 19 -11.31 5.14 0.22
CA LYS A 19 -10.85 6.01 -0.88
C LYS A 19 -9.42 6.46 -0.70
N THR A 20 -9.09 6.89 0.52
CA THR A 20 -7.74 7.29 0.91
C THR A 20 -7.20 6.32 1.95
N LEU A 21 -5.94 5.91 1.78
CA LEU A 21 -5.25 5.01 2.70
C LEU A 21 -3.80 5.46 2.91
N ASP A 22 -3.43 5.78 4.15
CA ASP A 22 -2.05 6.04 4.53
C ASP A 22 -1.52 4.93 5.46
N LEU A 23 -0.51 4.22 4.97
CA LEU A 23 0.21 3.16 5.66
C LEU A 23 1.72 3.43 5.69
N GLY A 24 2.12 4.70 5.54
CA GLY A 24 3.52 5.09 5.56
C GLY A 24 4.25 4.74 6.87
N ARG A 25 5.56 4.53 6.78
CA ARG A 25 6.46 4.22 7.92
C ARG A 25 6.07 2.98 8.72
N ASN A 26 5.68 1.91 8.02
CA ASN A 26 5.39 0.60 8.60
C ASN A 26 6.45 -0.43 8.19
N LYS A 27 6.12 -1.72 8.28
CA LYS A 27 6.97 -2.84 7.87
C LYS A 27 6.26 -3.76 6.88
N ILE A 28 5.31 -3.23 6.12
CA ILE A 28 4.48 -3.99 5.18
C ILE A 28 5.36 -4.43 4.01
N ASP A 29 5.25 -5.70 3.64
CA ASP A 29 5.91 -6.32 2.49
C ASP A 29 4.88 -6.92 1.51
N ASP A 30 3.74 -7.39 2.03
CA ASP A 30 2.60 -7.89 1.28
C ASP A 30 1.41 -6.91 1.31
N ILE A 31 1.02 -6.44 0.12
CA ILE A 31 -0.15 -5.57 -0.11
C ILE A 31 -1.25 -6.25 -0.93
N SER A 32 -1.24 -7.58 -1.04
CA SER A 32 -2.25 -8.35 -1.79
C SER A 32 -3.69 -8.09 -1.35
N ALA A 33 -3.88 -7.70 -0.09
CA ALA A 33 -5.17 -7.29 0.47
C ALA A 33 -5.79 -6.04 -0.20
N LEU A 34 -4.99 -5.25 -0.94
CA LEU A 34 -5.45 -4.04 -1.62
C LEU A 34 -6.03 -4.31 -3.01
N LYS A 35 -5.89 -5.53 -3.55
CA LYS A 35 -6.18 -5.89 -4.95
C LYS A 35 -7.54 -5.41 -5.46
N ASP A 36 -8.58 -5.53 -4.64
CA ASP A 36 -9.96 -5.21 -5.03
C ASP A 36 -10.42 -3.83 -4.53
N LEU A 37 -9.55 -3.09 -3.82
CA LEU A 37 -9.91 -1.78 -3.28
C LEU A 37 -9.81 -0.69 -4.35
N LYS A 38 -10.89 0.06 -4.53
CA LYS A 38 -10.97 1.19 -5.46
C LYS A 38 -10.52 2.49 -4.81
N LEU A 39 -9.23 2.53 -4.43
CA LEU A 39 -8.57 3.69 -3.83
C LEU A 39 -8.33 4.79 -4.87
N THR A 40 -8.35 6.03 -4.41
CA THR A 40 -7.96 7.23 -5.18
C THR A 40 -6.61 7.78 -4.70
N GLU A 41 -6.28 7.58 -3.43
CA GLU A 41 -5.03 8.04 -2.82
C GLU A 41 -4.43 6.92 -1.95
N LEU A 42 -3.15 6.60 -2.19
CA LEU A 42 -2.43 5.55 -1.46
C LEU A 42 -1.01 5.99 -1.08
N SER A 43 -0.74 6.00 0.22
CA SER A 43 0.58 6.26 0.78
C SER A 43 1.16 5.00 1.42
N LEU A 44 2.27 4.51 0.85
CA LEU A 44 2.97 3.30 1.28
C LEU A 44 4.48 3.56 1.51
N TRP A 45 4.90 4.82 1.59
CA TRP A 45 6.30 5.19 1.76
C TRP A 45 6.93 4.58 3.01
N ARG A 46 8.23 4.27 2.95
CA ARG A 46 9.00 3.67 4.04
C ARG A 46 8.35 2.38 4.56
N ASN A 47 8.14 1.44 3.65
CA ASN A 47 7.77 0.04 3.92
C ASN A 47 8.82 -0.90 3.30
N ASN A 48 8.52 -2.19 3.20
CA ASN A 48 9.38 -3.23 2.62
C ASN A 48 8.81 -3.83 1.33
N ILE A 49 7.98 -3.08 0.62
CA ILE A 49 7.23 -3.57 -0.54
C ILE A 49 8.17 -3.82 -1.70
N LYS A 50 7.98 -4.95 -2.38
CA LYS A 50 8.76 -5.37 -3.55
C LYS A 50 7.91 -5.52 -4.80
N ASP A 51 6.60 -5.61 -4.63
CA ASP A 51 5.65 -5.99 -5.65
C ASP A 51 4.40 -5.12 -5.52
N ILE A 52 4.03 -4.48 -6.61
CA ILE A 52 2.95 -3.49 -6.66
C ILE A 52 1.80 -3.89 -7.58
N ARG A 53 1.76 -5.15 -8.04
CA ARG A 53 0.72 -5.66 -8.95
C ARG A 53 -0.72 -5.62 -8.42
N TYR A 54 -0.87 -5.29 -7.13
CA TYR A 54 -2.15 -5.21 -6.43
C TYR A 54 -2.63 -3.76 -6.23
N ILE A 55 -1.88 -2.79 -6.73
CA ILE A 55 -2.24 -1.38 -6.66
C ILE A 55 -3.34 -1.08 -7.68
N SER A 56 -4.39 -0.38 -7.23
CA SER A 56 -5.52 -0.04 -8.09
C SER A 56 -5.13 0.94 -9.19
N SER A 57 -5.63 0.69 -10.41
CA SER A 57 -5.52 1.61 -11.55
C SER A 57 -6.36 2.89 -11.39
N THR A 58 -7.20 2.98 -10.35
CA THR A 58 -8.01 4.17 -10.05
C THR A 58 -7.28 5.24 -9.26
N LEU A 59 -6.01 5.01 -8.89
CA LEU A 59 -5.24 5.98 -8.10
C LEU A 59 -4.93 7.24 -8.90
N ILE A 60 -5.05 8.37 -8.22
CA ILE A 60 -4.62 9.69 -8.67
C ILE A 60 -3.31 10.07 -7.97
N GLU A 61 -3.16 9.65 -6.71
CA GLU A 61 -1.94 9.88 -5.93
C GLU A 61 -1.39 8.58 -5.35
N LEU A 62 -0.08 8.38 -5.52
CA LEU A 62 0.65 7.21 -5.04
C LEU A 62 2.03 7.61 -4.54
N SER A 63 2.35 7.25 -3.29
CA SER A 63 3.72 7.36 -2.75
C SER A 63 4.25 6.00 -2.35
N LEU A 64 5.40 5.63 -2.94
CA LEU A 64 6.10 4.37 -2.75
C LEU A 64 7.56 4.55 -2.32
N ASP A 65 7.98 5.79 -2.02
CA ASP A 65 9.36 6.12 -1.69
C ASP A 65 9.90 5.27 -0.54
N TYR A 66 11.18 4.92 -0.58
CA TYR A 66 11.83 4.08 0.44
C TYR A 66 11.15 2.72 0.65
N ASN A 67 10.76 2.06 -0.46
CA ASN A 67 10.44 0.63 -0.50
C ASN A 67 11.61 -0.16 -1.13
N GLN A 68 11.38 -1.43 -1.46
CA GLN A 68 12.37 -2.34 -2.03
C GLN A 68 12.01 -2.75 -3.47
N LEU A 69 11.38 -1.84 -4.23
CA LEU A 69 10.94 -2.08 -5.59
C LEU A 69 12.14 -2.19 -6.54
N THR A 70 12.13 -3.24 -7.37
CA THR A 70 13.06 -3.42 -8.47
C THR A 70 12.37 -3.37 -9.84
N ASP A 71 11.04 -3.44 -9.84
CA ASP A 71 10.16 -3.34 -10.99
C ASP A 71 9.00 -2.41 -10.62
N ILE A 72 8.52 -1.65 -11.60
CA ILE A 72 7.42 -0.69 -11.48
C ILE A 72 6.17 -1.13 -12.24
N SER A 73 6.19 -2.34 -12.80
CA SER A 73 5.03 -2.96 -13.44
C SER A 73 3.99 -3.32 -12.38
N ALA A 74 2.84 -2.65 -12.42
CA ALA A 74 1.68 -2.91 -11.59
C ALA A 74 0.58 -3.62 -12.40
#